data_AF-I8TQK3-F1
#
_entry.id   AF-I8TQK3-F1
#
_cell.length_a   1.000
_cell.length_b   1.000
_cell.length_c   1.000
_cell.angle_alpha   90.00
_cell.angle_beta   90.00
_cell.angle_gamma   90.00
#
_symmetry.space_group_name_H-M   'P 1'
#
loop_
_entity.id
_entity.type
_entity.pdbx_description
1 polymer ?
#
loop_
_entity_poly.entity_id
_entity_poly.type
_entity_poly.pdbx_seq_one_letter_code
_entity_poly.pdbx_strand_id
1 'polypeptide(L)'
;MPNSCKDIRDALAQCLQESDCIMVQRHTPRECLSEPLVDTLPMRCQQLRKGYGECKRGLIDMRKRFRGNQPLAGASEMEGGKRNKPEQLYAGKPAFESVKEISGDEVQMDPEKTRGL
;
A
#
# COMPACT_ATOMS: atom_id res chain seq x y z
N MET A 1 -12.79 -2.40 -20.68
CA MET A 1 -11.99 -3.48 -20.05
C MET A 1 -11.48 -2.99 -18.71
N PRO A 2 -11.75 -3.69 -17.60
CA PRO A 2 -11.61 -3.15 -16.26
C PRO A 2 -10.15 -2.69 -16.03
N ASN A 3 -10.00 -1.46 -15.54
CA ASN A 3 -8.72 -0.75 -15.40
C ASN A 3 -7.80 -1.31 -14.31
N SER A 4 -8.18 -2.38 -13.61
CA SER A 4 -7.63 -2.72 -12.30
C SER A 4 -6.13 -3.02 -12.26
N CYS A 5 -5.49 -3.35 -13.39
CA CYS A 5 -4.04 -3.57 -13.49
C CYS A 5 -3.37 -2.73 -14.59
N LYS A 6 -4.04 -1.73 -15.16
CA LYS A 6 -3.48 -0.92 -16.25
C LYS A 6 -2.36 -0.03 -15.73
N ASP A 7 -2.61 0.69 -14.64
CA ASP A 7 -1.64 1.63 -14.06
C ASP A 7 -0.32 0.93 -13.67
N ILE A 8 -0.39 -0.28 -13.10
CA ILE A 8 0.80 -1.08 -12.77
C ILE A 8 1.52 -1.54 -14.03
N ARG A 9 0.77 -1.92 -15.07
CA ARG A 9 1.35 -2.34 -16.35
C ARG A 9 2.09 -1.18 -17.01
N ASP A 10 1.51 0.01 -16.97
CA ASP A 10 2.09 1.21 -17.57
C ASP A 10 3.33 1.65 -16.79
N ALA A 11 3.28 1.61 -15.45
CA ALA A 11 4.45 1.84 -14.61
C ALA A 11 5.57 0.80 -14.84
N LEU A 12 5.22 -0.48 -15.01
CA LEU A 12 6.19 -1.53 -15.35
C LEU A 12 6.81 -1.28 -16.73
N ALA A 13 6.01 -0.89 -17.71
CA ALA A 13 6.49 -0.59 -19.06
C ALA A 13 7.47 0.59 -19.06
N GLN A 14 7.16 1.66 -18.33
CA GLN A 14 8.09 2.79 -18.13
C GLN A 14 9.39 2.34 -17.46
N CYS A 15 9.30 1.54 -16.38
CA CYS A 15 10.48 1.04 -15.68
C CYS A 15 11.39 0.20 -16.60
N LEU A 16 10.80 -0.64 -17.46
CA LEU A 16 11.55 -1.45 -18.41
C LEU A 16 12.19 -0.60 -19.52
N GLN A 17 11.51 0.44 -20.00
CA GLN A 17 12.06 1.37 -20.99
C GLN A 17 13.30 2.12 -20.47
N GLU A 18 13.34 2.43 -19.18
CA GLU A 18 14.47 3.08 -18.51
C GLU A 18 15.58 2.09 -18.10
N SER A 19 15.34 0.79 -18.19
CA SER A 19 16.28 -0.23 -17.73
C SER A 19 17.35 -0.57 -18.77
N ASP A 20 18.55 -0.91 -18.29
CA ASP A 20 19.68 -1.30 -19.14
C ASP A 20 19.40 -2.55 -20.00
N CYS A 21 18.52 -3.43 -19.53
CA CYS A 21 18.11 -4.62 -20.28
C CYS A 21 17.53 -4.27 -21.66
N ILE A 22 16.76 -3.18 -21.75
CA ILE A 22 16.20 -2.71 -23.03
C ILE A 22 17.11 -1.68 -23.69
N MET A 23 17.62 -0.70 -22.93
CA MET A 23 18.41 0.40 -23.53
C MET A 23 19.78 -0.04 -24.02
N VAL A 24 20.49 -0.89 -23.26
CA VAL A 24 21.86 -1.30 -23.55
C VAL A 24 21.87 -2.64 -24.26
N GLN A 25 21.21 -3.65 -23.68
CA GLN A 25 21.25 -5.02 -24.19
C GLN A 25 20.24 -5.28 -25.32
N ARG A 26 19.27 -4.38 -25.53
CA ARG A 26 18.24 -4.46 -26.60
C ARG A 26 17.39 -5.73 -26.56
N HIS A 27 17.20 -6.30 -25.38
CA HIS A 27 16.30 -7.43 -25.20
C HIS A 27 14.83 -7.00 -25.31
N THR A 28 13.99 -7.98 -25.66
CA THR A 28 12.54 -7.73 -25.62
C THR A 28 12.07 -7.62 -24.16
N PRO A 29 11.00 -6.85 -23.87
CA PRO A 29 10.45 -6.77 -22.50
C PRO A 29 10.09 -8.13 -21.91
N ARG A 30 9.78 -9.12 -22.75
CA ARG A 30 9.49 -10.49 -22.32
C ARG A 30 10.75 -11.23 -21.85
N GLU A 31 11.86 -11.07 -22.56
CA GLU A 31 13.16 -11.64 -22.19
C GLU A 31 13.69 -11.03 -20.89
N CYS A 32 13.53 -9.71 -20.71
CA CYS A 32 13.93 -9.03 -19.47
C CYS A 32 13.15 -9.52 -18.24
N LEU A 33 11.93 -10.03 -18.42
CA LEU A 33 11.07 -10.53 -17.34
C LEU A 33 11.22 -12.04 -17.07
N SER A 34 12.04 -12.73 -17.86
CA SER A 34 12.41 -14.14 -17.64
C SER A 34 13.76 -14.29 -16.94
N GLU A 35 13.93 -15.40 -16.21
CA GLU A 35 15.23 -15.78 -15.66
C GLU A 35 16.22 -16.07 -16.80
N PRO A 36 17.50 -15.67 -16.68
CA PRO A 36 18.18 -15.07 -15.52
C PRO A 36 18.20 -13.53 -15.47
N LEU A 37 17.68 -12.86 -16.51
CA LEU A 37 17.79 -11.39 -16.66
C LEU A 37 16.95 -10.59 -15.66
N VAL A 38 15.96 -11.23 -15.06
CA VAL A 38 15.15 -10.64 -14.00
C VAL A 38 15.96 -10.13 -12.83
N ASP A 39 17.01 -10.85 -12.44
CA ASP A 39 17.77 -10.56 -11.23
C ASP A 39 18.72 -9.38 -11.43
N THR A 40 19.05 -9.08 -12.69
CA THR A 40 19.89 -7.92 -13.05
C THR A 40 19.08 -6.63 -13.18
N LEU A 41 17.74 -6.71 -13.22
CA LEU A 41 16.88 -5.53 -13.29
C LEU A 41 16.91 -4.72 -11.99
N PRO A 42 16.71 -3.39 -12.06
CA PRO A 42 16.61 -2.55 -10.87
C PRO A 42 15.50 -3.01 -9.92
N MET A 43 15.71 -2.82 -8.62
CA MET A 43 14.75 -3.19 -7.55
C MET A 43 13.34 -2.64 -7.79
N ARG A 44 13.23 -1.42 -8.33
CA ARG A 44 11.96 -0.81 -8.71
C ARG A 44 11.18 -1.68 -9.70
N CYS A 45 11.83 -2.17 -10.76
CA CYS A 45 11.18 -2.98 -11.78
C CYS A 45 10.83 -4.38 -11.25
N GLN A 46 11.67 -4.95 -10.39
CA GLN A 46 11.38 -6.22 -9.73
C GLN A 46 10.13 -6.13 -8.84
N GLN A 47 9.97 -5.02 -8.11
CA GLN A 47 8.79 -4.79 -7.26
C GLN A 47 7.53 -4.58 -8.08
N LEU A 48 7.60 -3.80 -9.17
CA LEU A 48 6.49 -3.65 -10.11
C LEU A 48 6.09 -4.98 -10.77
N ARG A 49 7.07 -5.85 -11.10
CA ARG A 49 6.80 -7.20 -11.63
C ARG A 49 6.00 -8.04 -10.63
N LYS A 50 6.41 -8.04 -9.35
CA LYS A 50 5.71 -8.74 -8.28
C LYS A 50 4.28 -8.21 -8.11
N GLY A 51 4.13 -6.89 -8.03
CA GLY A 51 2.82 -6.23 -7.91
C GLY A 51 1.90 -6.51 -9.10
N TYR A 52 2.44 -6.54 -10.32
CA TYR A 52 1.68 -6.90 -11.52
C TYR A 52 1.21 -8.37 -11.50
N GLY A 53 2.07 -9.28 -11.02
CA GLY A 53 1.72 -10.69 -10.81
C GLY A 53 0.59 -10.87 -9.79
N GLU A 54 0.66 -10.17 -8.66
CA GLU A 54 -0.38 -10.16 -7.64
C GLU A 54 -1.68 -9.55 -8.15
N CYS A 55 -1.61 -8.48 -8.93
CA CYS A 55 -2.78 -7.85 -9.55
C CYS A 55 -3.49 -8.82 -10.50
N LYS A 56 -2.74 -9.51 -11.38
CA LYS A 56 -3.31 -10.54 -12.26
C LYS A 56 -3.94 -11.70 -11.48
N ARG A 57 -3.30 -12.17 -10.40
CA ARG A 57 -3.87 -13.21 -9.53
C ARG A 57 -5.17 -12.73 -8.90
N GLY A 58 -5.24 -11.49 -8.45
CA GLY A 58 -6.43 -10.87 -7.86
C GLY A 58 -7.61 -10.74 -8.83
N LEU A 59 -7.36 -10.56 -10.13
CA LEU A 59 -8.41 -10.55 -11.15
C LEU A 59 -9.09 -11.92 -11.32
N ILE A 60 -8.35 -13.01 -11.12
CA ILE A 60 -8.86 -14.38 -11.30
C ILE A 60 -9.53 -14.87 -10.01
N ASP A 61 -9.09 -14.40 -8.85
CA ASP A 61 -9.61 -14.76 -7.52
C ASP A 61 -11.08 -14.39 -7.33
N MET A 62 -11.93 -15.42 -7.18
CA MET A 62 -13.38 -15.28 -6.95
C MET A 62 -13.72 -14.45 -5.72
N ARG A 63 -12.91 -14.51 -4.66
CA ARG A 63 -13.16 -13.78 -3.40
C ARG A 63 -13.03 -12.28 -3.56
N LYS A 64 -12.16 -11.84 -4.48
CA LYS A 64 -11.89 -10.42 -4.77
C LYS A 64 -12.82 -9.84 -5.85
N ARG A 65 -13.62 -10.67 -6.53
CA ARG A 65 -14.61 -10.20 -7.52
C ARG A 65 -15.71 -9.35 -6.90
N PHE A 66 -16.11 -9.65 -5.66
CA PHE A 66 -17.17 -8.91 -4.97
C PHE A 66 -16.71 -7.58 -4.37
N ARG A 67 -15.47 -7.53 -3.86
CA ARG A 67 -14.91 -6.33 -3.21
C ARG A 67 -14.10 -5.45 -4.18
N GLY A 68 -13.82 -5.95 -5.38
CA GLY A 68 -12.91 -5.34 -6.33
C GLY A 68 -11.45 -5.68 -6.02
N ASN A 69 -10.61 -5.68 -7.06
CA ASN A 69 -9.17 -5.73 -6.87
C ASN A 69 -8.69 -4.34 -6.43
N GLN A 70 -8.00 -4.27 -5.29
CA GLN A 70 -7.59 -2.98 -4.71
C GLN A 70 -6.63 -2.26 -5.69
N PRO A 71 -6.86 -0.99 -6.01
CA PRO A 71 -5.96 -0.24 -6.89
C PRO A 71 -4.60 -0.09 -6.20
N LEU A 72 -3.50 -0.27 -6.93
CA LEU A 72 -2.15 -0.12 -6.37
C LEU A 72 -1.90 1.30 -5.83
N ALA A 73 -2.61 2.30 -6.34
CA ALA A 73 -2.61 3.67 -5.82
C ALA A 73 -3.17 3.78 -4.38
N GLY A 74 -3.90 2.77 -3.89
CA GLY A 74 -4.30 2.66 -2.49
C GLY A 74 -3.34 1.85 -1.63
N ALA A 75 -2.25 1.33 -2.22
CA ALA A 75 -1.17 0.60 -1.54
C ALA A 75 0.13 1.43 -1.44
N SER A 76 0.07 2.73 -1.74
CA SER A 76 1.06 3.71 -1.28
C SER A 76 0.93 3.92 0.23
N GLU A 77 1.05 2.84 1.00
CA GLU A 77 1.23 2.82 2.45
C GLU A 77 2.31 1.77 2.75
N MET A 78 3.49 2.00 2.16
CA MET A 78 4.76 1.42 2.60
C MET A 78 5.66 2.52 3.20
N GLU A 79 5.02 3.49 3.85
CA GLU A 79 5.63 4.37 4.84
C GLU A 79 4.75 4.32 6.09
N GLY A 80 5.36 4.39 7.27
CA GLY A 80 4.72 4.22 8.58
C GLY A 80 3.71 5.31 8.95
N GLY A 81 2.69 5.53 8.13
CA GLY A 81 1.56 6.39 8.39
C GLY A 81 0.55 5.70 9.30
N LYS A 82 0.16 6.39 10.37
CA LYS A 82 -0.77 5.94 11.41
C LYS A 82 -2.00 5.25 10.80
N ARG A 83 -2.14 3.96 11.10
CA ARG A 83 -3.41 3.25 10.96
C ARG A 83 -4.47 4.05 11.72
N ASN A 84 -5.38 4.71 11.01
CA ASN A 84 -6.71 4.87 11.56
C ASN A 84 -7.24 3.44 11.68
N LYS A 85 -7.11 2.88 12.90
CA LYS A 85 -7.59 1.52 13.21
C LYS A 85 -9.01 1.41 12.65
N PRO A 86 -9.37 0.30 11.97
CA PRO A 86 -10.76 0.07 11.63
C PRO A 86 -11.53 0.02 12.95
N GLU A 87 -12.29 1.07 13.21
CA GLU A 87 -13.19 1.18 14.35
C GLU A 87 -14.17 0.02 14.24
N GLN A 88 -13.94 -1.02 15.05
CA GLN A 88 -14.80 -2.19 15.06
C GLN A 88 -16.15 -1.74 15.63
N LEU A 89 -17.14 -1.58 14.75
CA LEU A 89 -18.51 -1.26 15.10
C LEU A 89 -19.19 -2.55 15.57
N TYR A 90 -19.23 -2.78 16.88
CA TYR A 90 -20.12 -3.81 17.43
C TYR A 90 -21.52 -3.18 17.58
N ALA A 91 -22.49 -3.69 16.81
CA ALA A 91 -23.88 -3.22 16.85
C ALA A 91 -24.05 -1.70 16.59
N GLY A 92 -23.21 -1.11 15.73
CA GLY A 92 -23.38 0.28 15.27
C GLY A 92 -22.98 1.35 16.28
N LYS A 93 -22.27 1.00 17.37
CA LYS A 93 -21.66 1.94 18.30
C LYS A 93 -20.15 1.70 18.41
N PRO A 94 -19.33 2.75 18.58
CA PRO A 94 -17.90 2.59 18.79
C PRO A 94 -17.63 1.85 20.11
N ALA A 95 -16.69 0.91 20.10
CA ALA A 95 -16.35 0.09 21.27
C ALA A 95 -15.65 0.89 22.40
N PHE A 96 -15.13 2.08 22.10
CA PHE A 96 -14.53 2.99 23.07
C PHE A 96 -14.75 4.44 22.62
N GLU A 97 -14.97 5.35 23.57
CA GLU A 97 -14.96 6.79 23.33
C GLU A 97 -13.51 7.24 23.17
N SER A 98 -13.19 7.93 22.07
CA SER A 98 -11.85 8.41 21.81
C SER A 98 -11.48 9.47 22.86
N VAL A 99 -10.59 9.10 23.79
CA VAL A 99 -10.00 10.05 24.73
C VAL A 99 -9.26 11.10 23.92
N LYS A 100 -9.66 12.36 24.07
CA LYS A 100 -8.99 13.51 23.44
C LYS A 100 -7.53 13.52 23.89
N GLU A 101 -6.60 13.42 22.94
CA GLU A 101 -5.17 13.53 23.24
C GLU A 101 -4.91 14.92 23.83
N ILE A 102 -4.52 14.93 25.11
CA ILE A 102 -4.19 16.14 25.85
C ILE A 102 -2.72 16.42 25.55
N SER A 103 -2.40 17.55 24.91
CA SER A 103 -1.03 18.07 24.90
C SER A 103 -0.66 18.38 26.35
N GLY A 104 0.40 17.75 26.85
CA GLY A 104 0.78 17.78 28.27
C GLY A 104 1.30 19.14 28.76
N ASP A 105 0.48 20.18 28.72
CA ASP A 105 0.84 21.54 29.14
C ASP A 105 -0.30 22.31 29.85
N GLU A 106 -1.26 21.60 30.46
CA GLU A 106 -2.41 22.30 31.08
C GLU A 106 -3.00 21.64 32.33
N VAL A 107 -2.24 20.79 33.03
CA VAL A 107 -2.61 20.36 34.39
C VAL A 107 -1.84 21.18 35.42
N GLN A 108 -2.19 22.45 35.55
CA GLN A 108 -1.83 23.19 36.76
C GLN A 108 -2.77 22.68 37.87
N MET A 109 -2.21 21.95 38.83
CA MET A 109 -2.98 21.39 39.94
C MET A 109 -3.43 22.53 40.86
N ASP A 110 -4.72 22.86 40.83
CA ASP A 110 -5.34 23.76 41.80
C ASP A 110 -5.24 23.14 43.21
N PRO A 111 -4.54 23.79 44.16
CA PRO A 111 -4.30 23.23 45.51
C PRO A 111 -5.56 23.16 46.38
N GLU A 112 -6.70 23.71 45.94
CA GLU A 112 -7.95 23.66 46.69
C GLU A 112 -8.71 22.33 46.54
N LYS A 113 -8.43 21.52 45.51
CA LYS A 113 -9.16 20.25 45.28
C LYS A 113 -8.55 19.04 45.99
N THR A 114 -7.37 19.17 46.60
CA THR A 114 -6.71 18.11 47.40
C THR A 114 -6.96 18.23 48.90
N ARG A 115 -7.79 19.16 49.36
CA ARG A 115 -8.17 19.29 50.77
C ARG A 115 -9.67 19.17 50.96
N GLY A 116 -10.14 17.95 51.20
CA GLY A 116 -11.54 17.72 51.56
C GLY A 116 -11.82 16.26 51.92
N LEU A 117 -11.64 15.98 53.23
CA LEU A 117 -12.25 14.95 54.08
C LEU A 117 -12.53 13.56 53.48
#